data_AF-A0AA39GNU9-F1
#
_entry.id   AF-A0AA39GNU9-F1
#
_cell.length_a   1.000
_cell.length_b   1.000
_cell.length_c   1.000
_cell.angle_alpha   90.00
_cell.angle_beta   90.00
_cell.angle_gamma   90.00
#
_symmetry.space_group_name_H-M   'P 1'
#
loop_
_entity.id
_entity.type
_entity.pdbx_description
1 polymer ?
#
loop_
_entity_poly.entity_id
_entity_poly.type
_entity_poly.pdbx_seq_one_letter_code
_entity_poly.pdbx_strand_id
1 'polypeptide(L)'
;MAATGLMHLYGNEAVFLLISEIRKYREIYSVPTDGTRPISILPSDGRQAWNAVMTVMRNRFGSQLTEELAWRSWRGLRWRYLMGLRFPEKAQTKWKGKLDFLDEFHKKTKSLAHFKDPKERPLAFIYGPEIIHVLLREVAKHPRFHSLSFAKNHLTMDSFSEFDKREWDQIMDVVHNQFTDAPPYKAWRSYRNLRIFYGTTQCPQRWIEALSFLDQQTSPVHMHFEEPHQKLTTLPGCVSLPNQKEDETDDYVEILNDSSPIATSSTLLPNREMTPLFKKRAPQTYSSFEPKPSEQPRPASLSDSSFKQMLWDTYKKTMTADSSQESENAMRRTVLQIIGRIHDDV
;
A
#
# COMPACT_ATOMS: atom_id res chain seq x y z
N MET A 1 -2.09 1.03 -24.39
CA MET A 1 -3.11 -0.02 -24.63
C MET A 1 -3.71 -0.40 -23.29
N ALA A 2 -5.01 -0.15 -23.05
CA ALA A 2 -5.65 -0.51 -21.79
C ALA A 2 -5.47 -2.00 -21.49
N ALA A 3 -4.90 -2.35 -20.33
CA ALA A 3 -4.66 -3.75 -20.01
C ALA A 3 -6.01 -4.44 -19.74
N THR A 4 -6.46 -5.19 -20.73
CA THR A 4 -7.73 -5.89 -20.73
C THR A 4 -7.72 -6.98 -19.65
N GLY A 5 -8.64 -6.89 -18.69
CA GLY A 5 -8.74 -7.86 -17.60
C GLY A 5 -9.39 -9.18 -18.03
N LEU A 6 -9.18 -10.26 -17.25
CA LEU A 6 -9.77 -11.59 -17.53
C LEU A 6 -11.30 -11.53 -17.72
N MET A 7 -11.97 -10.69 -16.94
CA MET A 7 -13.42 -10.48 -17.01
C MET A 7 -13.87 -9.90 -18.36
N HIS A 8 -13.05 -9.05 -18.99
CA HIS A 8 -13.39 -8.42 -20.26
C HIS A 8 -13.14 -9.38 -21.43
N LEU A 9 -12.06 -10.17 -21.39
CA LEU A 9 -11.72 -11.11 -22.46
C LEU A 9 -12.56 -12.40 -22.44
N TYR A 10 -12.86 -12.93 -21.25
CA TYR A 10 -13.49 -14.25 -21.09
C TYR A 10 -14.78 -14.22 -20.27
N GLY A 11 -15.25 -13.02 -19.89
CA GLY A 11 -16.48 -12.85 -19.13
C GLY A 11 -16.37 -13.23 -17.64
N ASN A 12 -17.52 -13.23 -16.99
CA ASN A 12 -17.63 -13.45 -15.54
C ASN A 12 -17.32 -14.89 -15.13
N GLU A 13 -17.65 -15.84 -15.99
CA GLU A 13 -17.43 -17.27 -15.76
C GLU A 13 -15.94 -17.59 -15.59
N ALA A 14 -15.05 -16.90 -16.31
CA ALA A 14 -13.61 -17.06 -16.15
C ALA A 14 -13.11 -16.61 -14.78
N VAL A 15 -13.60 -15.47 -14.29
CA VAL A 15 -13.24 -14.99 -12.95
C VAL A 15 -13.83 -15.89 -11.87
N PHE A 16 -15.06 -16.40 -12.05
CA PHE A 16 -15.64 -17.35 -11.11
C PHE A 16 -14.90 -18.67 -11.05
N LEU A 17 -14.50 -19.22 -12.21
CA LEU A 17 -13.68 -20.42 -12.25
C LEU A 17 -12.35 -20.17 -11.54
N LEU A 18 -11.68 -19.06 -11.85
CA LEU A 18 -10.41 -18.69 -11.22
C LEU A 18 -10.53 -18.64 -9.69
N ILE A 19 -11.55 -17.98 -9.15
CA ILE A 19 -11.79 -17.92 -7.70
C ILE A 19 -12.03 -19.31 -7.13
N SER A 20 -12.87 -20.11 -7.80
CA SER A 20 -13.24 -21.45 -7.33
C SER A 20 -12.05 -22.40 -7.29
N GLU A 21 -11.14 -22.30 -8.26
CA GLU A 21 -9.91 -23.08 -8.29
C GLU A 21 -8.90 -22.58 -7.24
N ILE A 22 -8.66 -21.27 -7.14
CA ILE A 22 -7.76 -20.69 -6.14
C ILE A 22 -8.18 -21.04 -4.71
N ARG A 23 -9.49 -21.06 -4.43
CA ARG A 23 -10.02 -21.41 -3.10
C ARG A 23 -9.52 -22.77 -2.60
N LYS A 24 -9.21 -23.71 -3.50
CA LYS A 24 -8.72 -25.05 -3.16
C LYS A 24 -7.28 -25.05 -2.64
N TYR A 25 -6.52 -24.00 -2.92
CA TYR A 25 -5.06 -23.95 -2.73
C TYR A 25 -4.66 -22.81 -1.80
N ARG A 26 -4.52 -23.12 -0.52
CA ARG A 26 -4.24 -22.13 0.54
C ARG A 26 -2.94 -21.38 0.29
N GLU A 27 -1.92 -22.10 -0.16
CA GLU A 27 -0.58 -21.62 -0.51
C GLU A 27 -0.56 -20.49 -1.54
N ILE A 28 -1.59 -20.37 -2.39
CA ILE A 28 -1.71 -19.27 -3.36
C ILE A 28 -2.17 -17.98 -2.65
N TYR A 29 -3.24 -18.08 -1.86
CA TYR A 29 -3.85 -16.91 -1.20
C TYR A 29 -3.30 -16.62 0.19
N SER A 30 -2.39 -17.44 0.71
CA SER A 30 -1.68 -17.19 1.97
C SER A 30 -0.48 -16.27 1.83
N VAL A 31 0.04 -16.09 0.61
CA VAL A 31 1.18 -15.20 0.35
C VAL A 31 0.69 -13.76 0.34
N PRO A 32 1.28 -12.82 1.10
CA PRO A 32 0.95 -11.41 0.98
C PRO A 32 1.25 -10.91 -0.45
N THR A 33 0.24 -10.41 -1.14
CA THR A 33 0.41 -9.74 -2.43
C THR A 33 0.00 -8.29 -2.26
N ASP A 34 0.97 -7.39 -2.19
CA ASP A 34 0.75 -6.01 -2.63
C ASP A 34 0.44 -6.08 -4.14
N GLY A 35 -0.47 -5.25 -4.65
CA GLY A 35 -1.08 -5.43 -5.98
C GLY A 35 -0.13 -5.50 -7.18
N THR A 36 1.19 -5.32 -6.98
CA THR A 36 2.23 -5.27 -8.00
C THR A 36 3.12 -6.51 -8.06
N ARG A 37 3.13 -7.39 -7.06
CA ARG A 37 4.04 -8.55 -7.03
C ARG A 37 3.84 -9.56 -8.17
N PRO A 38 4.93 -9.97 -8.85
CA PRO A 38 4.89 -11.01 -9.88
C PRO A 38 4.61 -12.38 -9.26
N ILE A 39 4.20 -13.33 -10.09
CA ILE A 39 3.88 -14.68 -9.66
C ILE A 39 5.09 -15.46 -9.12
N SER A 40 6.30 -15.10 -9.55
CA SER A 40 7.55 -15.71 -9.10
C SER A 40 7.76 -15.61 -7.58
N ILE A 41 7.05 -14.70 -6.90
CA ILE A 41 7.09 -14.57 -5.44
C ILE A 41 6.41 -15.72 -4.70
N LEU A 42 5.57 -16.52 -5.37
CA LEU A 42 4.93 -17.66 -4.74
C LEU A 42 6.00 -18.69 -4.31
N PRO A 43 5.86 -19.31 -3.13
CA PRO A 43 6.72 -20.43 -2.73
C PRO A 43 6.53 -21.61 -3.69
N SER A 44 7.43 -22.59 -3.64
CA SER A 44 7.40 -23.73 -4.57
C SER A 44 6.03 -24.43 -4.61
N ASP A 45 5.44 -24.68 -3.44
CA ASP A 45 4.11 -25.30 -3.32
C ASP A 45 3.02 -24.41 -3.93
N GLY A 46 3.09 -23.10 -3.70
CA GLY A 46 2.20 -22.12 -4.31
C GLY A 46 2.30 -22.07 -5.83
N ARG A 47 3.50 -22.24 -6.40
CA ARG A 47 3.69 -22.32 -7.85
C ARG A 47 3.11 -23.61 -8.44
N GLN A 48 3.30 -24.74 -7.78
CA GLN A 48 2.69 -26.01 -8.21
C GLN A 48 1.17 -25.93 -8.19
N ALA A 49 0.61 -25.37 -7.12
CA ALA A 49 -0.82 -25.13 -6.99
C ALA A 49 -1.35 -24.18 -8.08
N TRP A 50 -0.62 -23.09 -8.35
CA TRP A 50 -0.99 -22.17 -9.42
C TRP A 50 -0.94 -22.82 -10.80
N ASN A 51 0.04 -23.68 -11.08
CA ASN A 51 0.08 -24.46 -12.32
C ASN A 51 -1.16 -25.34 -12.46
N ALA A 52 -1.63 -25.96 -11.37
CA ALA A 52 -2.88 -26.73 -11.39
C ALA A 52 -4.10 -25.85 -11.70
N VAL A 53 -4.19 -24.65 -11.11
CA VAL A 53 -5.22 -23.65 -11.44
C VAL A 53 -5.18 -23.31 -12.93
N MET A 54 -3.99 -23.01 -13.47
CA MET A 54 -3.83 -22.62 -14.88
C MET A 54 -4.15 -23.76 -15.85
N THR A 55 -3.86 -25.01 -15.50
CA THR A 55 -4.29 -26.17 -16.30
C THR A 55 -5.81 -26.22 -16.43
N VAL A 56 -6.55 -26.08 -15.32
CA VAL A 56 -8.02 -26.05 -15.36
C VAL A 56 -8.55 -24.87 -16.18
N MET A 57 -7.96 -23.68 -15.96
CA MET A 57 -8.34 -22.47 -16.68
C MET A 57 -8.11 -22.59 -18.20
N ARG A 58 -6.94 -23.10 -18.63
CA ARG A 58 -6.62 -23.30 -20.06
C ARG A 58 -7.46 -24.40 -20.71
N ASN A 59 -7.80 -25.45 -19.97
CA ASN A 59 -8.70 -26.49 -20.47
C ASN A 59 -10.10 -25.93 -20.81
N ARG A 60 -10.56 -24.91 -20.06
CA ARG A 60 -11.88 -24.31 -20.27
C ARG A 60 -11.90 -23.12 -21.24
N PHE A 61 -10.85 -22.29 -21.24
CA PHE A 61 -10.81 -21.04 -22.00
C PHE A 61 -9.77 -21.02 -23.12
N GLY A 62 -9.04 -22.12 -23.34
CA GLY A 62 -8.06 -22.26 -24.39
C GLY A 62 -6.64 -21.81 -24.02
N SER A 63 -5.70 -22.07 -24.93
CA SER A 63 -4.26 -21.77 -24.76
C SER A 63 -3.92 -20.28 -24.80
N GLN A 64 -4.82 -19.44 -25.31
CA GLN A 64 -4.64 -17.99 -25.36
C GLN A 64 -4.65 -17.34 -23.96
N LEU A 65 -5.20 -18.03 -22.96
CA LEU A 65 -5.21 -17.54 -21.59
C LEU A 65 -3.81 -17.59 -20.97
N THR A 66 -3.19 -16.42 -20.84
CA THR A 66 -1.86 -16.28 -20.23
C THR A 66 -1.92 -16.30 -18.71
N GLU A 67 -0.82 -16.76 -18.11
CA GLU A 67 -0.65 -16.82 -16.67
C GLU A 67 -0.70 -15.43 -16.02
N GLU A 68 -0.02 -14.46 -16.64
CA GLU A 68 0.04 -13.08 -16.17
C GLU A 68 -1.34 -12.42 -16.15
N LEU A 69 -2.19 -12.68 -17.15
CA LEU A 69 -3.56 -12.16 -17.19
C LEU A 69 -4.42 -12.69 -16.04
N ALA A 70 -4.35 -14.00 -15.78
CA ALA A 70 -5.08 -14.64 -14.68
C ALA A 70 -4.54 -14.15 -13.32
N TRP A 71 -3.22 -14.08 -13.15
CA TRP A 71 -2.57 -13.64 -11.91
C TRP A 71 -2.88 -12.17 -11.59
N ARG A 72 -2.78 -11.28 -12.58
CA ARG A 72 -3.16 -9.87 -12.44
C ARG A 72 -4.63 -9.72 -12.05
N SER A 73 -5.51 -10.49 -12.68
CA SER A 73 -6.95 -10.46 -12.38
C SER A 73 -7.24 -10.94 -10.96
N TRP A 74 -6.60 -12.02 -10.52
CA TRP A 74 -6.67 -12.50 -9.14
C TRP A 74 -6.19 -11.45 -8.14
N ARG A 75 -5.00 -10.88 -8.36
CA ARG A 75 -4.43 -9.84 -7.47
C ARG A 75 -5.34 -8.63 -7.36
N GLY A 76 -5.85 -8.13 -8.48
CA GLY A 76 -6.76 -6.98 -8.49
C GLY A 76 -8.06 -7.26 -7.71
N LEU A 77 -8.63 -8.45 -7.89
CA LEU A 77 -9.81 -8.88 -7.16
C LEU A 77 -9.54 -8.98 -5.64
N ARG A 78 -8.47 -9.69 -5.27
CA ARG A 78 -8.06 -9.87 -3.87
C ARG A 78 -7.75 -8.54 -3.20
N TRP A 79 -7.01 -7.65 -3.86
CA TRP A 79 -6.68 -6.33 -3.32
C TRP A 79 -7.93 -5.50 -3.01
N ARG A 80 -8.88 -5.42 -3.95
CA ARG A 80 -10.14 -4.70 -3.75
C ARG A 80 -10.94 -5.25 -2.58
N TYR A 81 -11.04 -6.57 -2.50
CA TYR A 81 -11.71 -7.25 -1.39
C TYR A 81 -11.04 -6.95 -0.04
N LEU A 82 -9.73 -7.13 0.06
CA LEU A 82 -8.99 -6.94 1.32
C LEU A 82 -8.90 -5.48 1.77
N MET A 83 -8.90 -4.53 0.84
CA MET A 83 -8.89 -3.10 1.17
C MET A 83 -10.28 -2.57 1.55
N GLY A 84 -11.31 -3.41 1.54
CA GLY A 84 -12.69 -2.97 1.75
C GLY A 84 -13.13 -1.95 0.69
N LEU A 85 -12.43 -1.90 -0.46
CA LEU A 85 -12.82 -1.05 -1.56
C LEU A 85 -14.15 -1.60 -2.06
N ARG A 86 -15.22 -0.85 -1.81
CA ARG A 86 -16.58 -1.27 -2.17
C ARG A 86 -16.59 -1.60 -3.66
N PHE A 87 -16.91 -2.86 -3.96
CA PHE A 87 -17.40 -3.18 -5.28
C PHE A 87 -18.64 -2.28 -5.52
N PRO A 88 -18.88 -1.82 -6.77
CA PRO A 88 -20.15 -1.23 -7.12
C PRO A 88 -21.29 -2.10 -6.58
N GLU A 89 -22.38 -1.52 -6.10
CA GLU A 89 -23.46 -2.26 -5.43
C GLU A 89 -23.95 -3.46 -6.26
N LYS A 90 -24.07 -3.27 -7.59
CA LYS A 90 -24.39 -4.31 -8.58
C LYS A 90 -23.38 -5.47 -8.61
N ALA A 91 -22.12 -5.21 -8.30
CA ALA A 91 -21.06 -6.21 -8.22
C ALA A 91 -20.94 -6.84 -6.82
N GLN A 92 -21.42 -6.20 -5.76
CA GLN A 92 -21.37 -6.79 -4.41
C GLN A 92 -22.17 -8.08 -4.33
N THR A 93 -23.39 -8.09 -4.87
CA THR A 93 -24.24 -9.29 -4.93
C THR A 93 -23.57 -10.43 -5.67
N LYS A 94 -22.81 -10.11 -6.71
CA LYS A 94 -22.07 -11.07 -7.55
C LYS A 94 -20.90 -11.74 -6.83
N TRP A 95 -20.22 -11.03 -5.94
CA TRP A 95 -19.03 -11.53 -5.24
C TRP A 95 -19.33 -12.04 -3.81
N LYS A 96 -20.51 -11.72 -3.26
CA LYS A 96 -20.95 -12.15 -1.94
C LYS A 96 -20.83 -13.68 -1.79
N GLY A 97 -20.16 -14.15 -0.74
CA GLY A 97 -19.97 -15.58 -0.48
C GLY A 97 -18.82 -16.24 -1.24
N LYS A 98 -18.37 -15.66 -2.36
CA LYS A 98 -17.33 -16.28 -3.22
C LYS A 98 -15.92 -16.06 -2.70
N LEU A 99 -15.70 -14.94 -2.01
CA LEU A 99 -14.38 -14.52 -1.49
C LEU A 99 -14.25 -14.68 0.02
N ASP A 100 -15.25 -15.23 0.70
CA ASP A 100 -15.27 -15.38 2.16
C ASP A 100 -14.12 -16.27 2.69
N PHE A 101 -13.53 -17.14 1.84
CA PHE A 101 -12.32 -17.88 2.21
C PHE A 101 -11.10 -16.96 2.44
N LEU A 102 -11.12 -15.75 1.89
CA LEU A 102 -10.13 -14.73 2.17
C LEU A 102 -10.35 -14.08 3.54
N ASP A 103 -11.54 -14.17 4.15
CA ASP A 103 -11.79 -13.63 5.48
C ASP A 103 -11.02 -14.37 6.56
N GLU A 104 -10.87 -15.69 6.46
CA GLU A 104 -10.03 -16.46 7.39
C GLU A 104 -8.56 -16.00 7.32
N PHE A 105 -8.08 -15.80 6.10
CA PHE A 105 -6.75 -15.24 5.88
C PHE A 105 -6.68 -13.82 6.41
N HIS A 106 -7.70 -12.99 6.18
CA HIS A 106 -7.73 -11.62 6.64
C HIS A 106 -7.87 -11.52 8.17
N LYS A 107 -8.53 -12.45 8.84
CA LYS A 107 -8.54 -12.53 10.32
C LYS A 107 -7.16 -12.89 10.85
N LYS A 108 -6.50 -13.88 10.25
CA LYS A 108 -5.14 -14.30 10.63
C LYS A 108 -4.09 -13.25 10.28
N THR A 109 -4.28 -12.54 9.17
CA THR A 109 -3.39 -11.47 8.73
C THR A 109 -3.81 -10.09 9.18
N LYS A 110 -4.98 -9.86 9.79
CA LYS A 110 -5.20 -8.62 10.57
C LYS A 110 -4.25 -8.53 11.76
N SER A 111 -3.69 -9.66 12.18
CA SER A 111 -2.53 -9.73 13.08
C SER A 111 -1.18 -9.41 12.40
N LEU A 112 -1.08 -9.37 11.07
CA LEU A 112 0.19 -9.32 10.33
C LEU A 112 0.27 -8.41 9.08
N ALA A 113 -0.84 -7.88 8.54
CA ALA A 113 -0.91 -7.26 7.23
C ALA A 113 -1.30 -5.78 7.33
N HIS A 114 -0.24 -4.99 7.27
CA HIS A 114 -0.05 -3.88 6.33
C HIS A 114 -0.26 -2.47 6.84
N PHE A 115 -0.31 -2.32 8.15
CA PHE A 115 0.41 -1.25 8.83
C PHE A 115 0.91 -1.86 10.13
N LYS A 116 2.22 -2.17 10.22
CA LYS A 116 2.79 -2.75 11.46
C LYS A 116 2.50 -1.85 12.66
N ASP A 117 2.37 -0.55 12.39
CA ASP A 117 1.89 0.45 13.32
C ASP A 117 0.55 1.02 12.81
N PRO A 118 -0.55 1.00 13.58
CA PRO A 118 -1.78 1.76 13.29
C PRO A 118 -1.52 3.21 12.81
N LYS A 119 -0.38 3.81 13.15
CA LYS A 119 0.14 5.10 12.68
C LYS A 119 0.48 5.18 11.18
N GLU A 120 0.54 4.09 10.45
CA GLU A 120 0.85 4.16 9.01
C GLU A 120 -0.42 4.11 8.11
N ARG A 121 -1.59 3.76 8.68
CA ARG A 121 -2.87 3.75 7.94
C ARG A 121 -3.18 5.11 7.32
N PRO A 122 -3.56 5.18 6.03
CA PRO A 122 -4.02 6.39 5.37
C PRO A 122 -5.14 7.04 6.17
N LEU A 123 -5.16 8.37 6.20
CA LEU A 123 -6.14 9.11 6.99
C LEU A 123 -7.58 8.72 6.61
N ALA A 124 -7.85 8.58 5.31
CA ALA A 124 -9.16 8.19 4.79
C ALA A 124 -9.61 6.78 5.21
N PHE A 125 -8.68 5.89 5.57
CA PHE A 125 -9.01 4.56 6.06
C PHE A 125 -9.57 4.60 7.49
N ILE A 126 -9.14 5.58 8.29
CA ILE A 126 -9.50 5.69 9.71
C ILE A 126 -10.78 6.49 9.88
N TYR A 127 -10.90 7.62 9.17
CA TYR A 127 -11.97 8.60 9.36
C TYR A 127 -12.96 8.68 8.19
N GLY A 128 -12.78 7.85 7.15
CA GLY A 128 -13.57 7.92 5.92
C GLY A 128 -13.03 8.96 4.92
N PRO A 129 -13.56 9.00 3.68
CA PRO A 129 -13.14 9.97 2.67
C PRO A 129 -13.45 11.43 3.04
N GLU A 130 -14.43 11.69 3.89
CA GLU A 130 -14.91 13.02 4.26
C GLU A 130 -13.80 13.88 4.89
N ILE A 131 -12.91 13.27 5.68
CA ILE A 131 -11.76 13.97 6.27
C ILE A 131 -10.81 14.55 5.22
N ILE A 132 -10.66 13.86 4.07
CA ILE A 132 -9.81 14.33 2.99
C ILE A 132 -10.47 15.52 2.29
N HIS A 133 -11.80 15.50 2.10
CA HIS A 133 -12.50 16.66 1.56
C HIS A 133 -12.39 17.89 2.47
N VAL A 134 -12.50 17.73 3.79
CA VAL A 134 -12.28 18.83 4.74
C VAL A 134 -10.85 19.31 4.67
N LEU A 135 -9.87 18.40 4.73
CA LEU A 135 -8.46 18.73 4.63
C LEU A 135 -8.13 19.51 3.35
N LEU A 136 -8.54 19.01 2.18
CA LEU A 136 -8.25 19.67 0.90
C LEU A 136 -8.91 21.05 0.79
N ARG A 137 -10.14 21.19 1.28
CA ARG A 137 -10.86 22.47 1.31
C ARG A 137 -10.16 23.50 2.20
N GLU A 138 -9.66 23.08 3.36
CA GLU A 138 -8.93 23.98 4.25
C GLU A 138 -7.57 24.34 3.66
N VAL A 139 -6.80 23.36 3.15
CA VAL A 139 -5.53 23.63 2.46
C VAL A 139 -5.70 24.57 1.25
N ALA A 140 -6.82 24.50 0.53
CA ALA A 140 -7.12 25.41 -0.58
C ALA A 140 -7.14 26.89 -0.17
N LYS A 141 -7.43 27.19 1.11
CA LYS A 141 -7.44 28.57 1.65
C LYS A 141 -6.05 29.12 1.94
N HIS A 142 -5.00 28.30 1.90
CA HIS A 142 -3.63 28.69 2.23
C HIS A 142 -2.70 28.55 1.00
N PRO A 143 -2.57 29.59 0.15
CA PRO A 143 -1.82 29.52 -1.11
C PRO A 143 -0.35 29.11 -0.97
N ARG A 144 0.28 29.37 0.18
CA ARG A 144 1.68 28.97 0.44
C ARG A 144 1.86 27.46 0.30
N PHE A 145 0.88 26.66 0.74
CA PHE A 145 0.91 25.22 0.59
C PHE A 145 0.80 24.77 -0.87
N HIS A 146 0.34 25.62 -1.78
CA HIS A 146 0.23 25.32 -3.21
C HIS A 146 1.58 25.52 -3.91
N SER A 147 2.44 26.39 -3.37
CA SER A 147 3.78 26.67 -3.91
C SER A 147 4.88 25.77 -3.33
N LEU A 148 4.62 25.01 -2.26
CA LEU A 148 5.62 24.11 -1.67
C LEU A 148 6.15 23.12 -2.72
N SER A 149 7.47 23.01 -2.87
CA SER A 149 8.05 22.06 -3.84
C SER A 149 8.05 20.65 -3.27
N PHE A 150 7.31 19.75 -3.92
CA PHE A 150 7.23 18.33 -3.54
C PHE A 150 8.18 17.42 -4.33
N ALA A 151 8.96 17.99 -5.26
CA ALA A 151 9.90 17.24 -6.11
C ALA A 151 11.00 16.53 -5.29
N LYS A 152 11.24 16.96 -4.05
CA LYS A 152 12.18 16.30 -3.13
C LYS A 152 11.40 15.43 -2.15
N ASN A 153 11.75 14.15 -2.06
CA ASN A 153 11.14 13.19 -1.12
C ASN A 153 11.31 13.52 0.37
N HIS A 154 11.88 14.68 0.70
CA HIS A 154 12.34 15.06 2.03
C HIS A 154 11.49 16.13 2.72
N LEU A 155 10.43 16.66 2.09
CA LEU A 155 9.59 17.65 2.75
C LEU A 155 8.76 17.00 3.87
N THR A 156 9.31 17.07 5.08
CA THR A 156 8.70 16.61 6.34
C THR A 156 8.11 17.80 7.08
N MET A 157 7.13 17.59 7.96
CA MET A 157 6.58 18.69 8.77
C MET A 157 7.65 19.37 9.63
N ASP A 158 8.67 18.63 10.06
CA ASP A 158 9.79 19.17 10.85
C ASP A 158 10.61 20.21 10.07
N SER A 159 10.56 20.14 8.73
CA SER A 159 11.24 21.09 7.83
C SER A 159 10.43 22.35 7.50
N PHE A 160 9.22 22.48 8.05
CA PHE A 160 8.39 23.67 7.82
C PHE A 160 9.01 24.91 8.46
N SER A 161 8.88 26.05 7.78
CA SER A 161 9.15 27.33 8.43
C SER A 161 8.13 27.57 9.55
N GLU A 162 8.45 28.42 10.52
CA GLU A 162 7.52 28.78 11.60
C GLU A 162 6.20 29.37 11.09
N PHE A 163 6.21 30.00 9.91
CA PHE A 163 5.00 30.47 9.26
C PHE A 163 4.17 29.31 8.69
N ASP A 164 4.80 28.35 8.01
CA ASP A 164 4.08 27.21 7.44
C ASP A 164 3.52 26.29 8.55
N LYS A 165 4.23 26.15 9.67
CA LYS A 165 3.71 25.44 10.87
C LYS A 165 2.43 26.09 11.38
N ARG A 166 2.42 27.41 11.57
CA ARG A 166 1.23 28.14 12.03
C ARG A 166 0.03 27.98 11.10
N GLU A 167 0.25 28.09 9.79
CA GLU A 167 -0.84 27.88 8.83
C GLU A 167 -1.33 26.42 8.82
N TRP A 168 -0.41 25.46 8.95
CA TRP A 168 -0.79 24.05 9.08
C TRP A 168 -1.60 23.78 10.35
N ASP A 169 -1.22 24.39 11.47
CA ASP A 169 -1.95 24.26 12.74
C ASP A 169 -3.38 24.81 12.60
N GLN A 170 -3.57 25.95 11.92
CA GLN A 170 -4.91 26.49 11.61
C GLN A 170 -5.76 25.54 10.76
N ILE A 171 -5.15 24.91 9.74
CA ILE A 171 -5.82 23.87 8.94
C ILE A 171 -6.24 22.71 9.84
N MET A 172 -5.34 22.26 10.73
CA MET A 172 -5.58 21.13 11.60
C MET A 172 -6.61 21.43 12.69
N ASP A 173 -6.72 22.66 13.21
CA ASP A 173 -7.76 23.06 14.14
C ASP A 173 -9.16 22.82 13.54
N VAL A 174 -9.37 23.19 12.27
CA VAL A 174 -10.63 22.96 11.57
C VAL A 174 -10.89 21.47 11.33
N VAL A 175 -9.84 20.71 10.98
CA VAL A 175 -9.95 19.25 10.81
C VAL A 175 -10.29 18.57 12.14
N HIS A 176 -9.66 18.96 13.24
CA HIS A 176 -9.90 18.42 14.59
C HIS A 176 -11.28 18.75 15.13
N ASN A 177 -11.83 19.90 14.78
CA ASN A 177 -13.21 20.26 15.13
C ASN A 177 -14.26 19.31 14.54
N GLN A 178 -13.96 18.64 13.42
CA GLN A 178 -14.86 17.67 12.78
C GLN A 178 -14.44 16.21 12.99
N PHE A 179 -13.14 15.96 13.11
CA PHE A 179 -12.54 14.65 13.24
C PHE A 179 -11.57 14.66 14.41
N THR A 180 -12.14 14.55 15.62
CA THR A 180 -11.37 14.49 16.86
C THR A 180 -10.28 13.42 16.75
N ASP A 181 -9.08 13.75 17.21
CA ASP A 181 -7.88 12.91 17.21
C ASP A 181 -7.21 12.66 15.85
N ALA A 182 -7.62 13.33 14.76
CA ALA A 182 -6.97 13.15 13.46
C ALA A 182 -5.49 13.61 13.49
N PRO A 183 -4.49 12.72 13.39
CA PRO A 183 -3.11 13.12 13.66
C PRO A 183 -2.54 14.00 12.52
N PRO A 184 -1.95 15.17 12.82
CA PRO A 184 -1.45 16.13 11.83
C PRO A 184 -0.51 15.52 10.78
N TYR A 185 0.43 14.67 11.19
CA TYR A 185 1.38 14.03 10.27
C TYR A 185 0.71 13.12 9.23
N LYS A 186 -0.43 12.49 9.56
CA LYS A 186 -1.18 11.67 8.59
C LYS A 186 -1.96 12.53 7.62
N ALA A 187 -2.52 13.65 8.09
CA ALA A 187 -3.13 14.64 7.22
C ALA A 187 -2.10 15.18 6.23
N TRP A 188 -0.93 15.57 6.72
CA TRP A 188 0.18 16.03 5.87
C TRP A 188 0.57 14.97 4.84
N ARG A 189 0.82 13.74 5.28
CA ARG A 189 1.19 12.63 4.38
C ARG A 189 0.10 12.37 3.34
N SER A 190 -1.17 12.46 3.71
CA SER A 190 -2.30 12.24 2.80
C SER A 190 -2.38 13.36 1.76
N TYR A 191 -2.30 14.61 2.18
CA TYR A 191 -2.26 15.77 1.29
C TYR A 191 -1.05 15.72 0.34
N ARG A 192 0.15 15.50 0.88
CA ARG A 192 1.39 15.38 0.10
C ARG A 192 1.29 14.31 -0.97
N ASN A 193 0.80 13.12 -0.63
CA ASN A 193 0.62 12.05 -1.60
C ASN A 193 -0.34 12.46 -2.72
N LEU A 194 -1.49 13.05 -2.37
CA LEU A 194 -2.45 13.53 -3.37
C LEU A 194 -1.85 14.59 -4.28
N ARG A 195 -1.09 15.55 -3.72
CA ARG A 195 -0.44 16.60 -4.50
C ARG A 195 0.69 16.09 -5.40
N ILE A 196 1.49 15.12 -4.96
CA ILE A 196 2.54 14.50 -5.80
C ILE A 196 1.94 13.81 -7.03
N PHE A 197 0.80 13.15 -6.87
CA PHE A 197 0.15 12.43 -7.97
C PHE A 197 -0.81 13.32 -8.78
N TYR A 198 -1.09 14.54 -8.34
CA TYR A 198 -1.98 15.45 -9.06
C TYR A 198 -1.47 15.74 -10.47
N GLY A 199 -2.36 15.71 -11.47
CA GLY A 199 -2.00 15.81 -12.88
C GLY A 199 -1.42 14.54 -13.50
N THR A 200 -1.22 13.47 -12.72
CA THR A 200 -0.82 12.15 -13.21
C THR A 200 -1.99 11.17 -13.22
N THR A 201 -1.84 10.07 -13.96
CA THR A 201 -2.83 8.96 -14.00
C THR A 201 -2.94 8.22 -12.67
N GLN A 202 -2.04 8.47 -11.72
CA GLN A 202 -2.07 7.91 -10.36
C GLN A 202 -2.94 8.73 -9.40
N CYS A 203 -3.37 9.95 -9.77
CA CYS A 203 -4.32 10.72 -8.96
C CYS A 203 -5.68 10.02 -8.93
N PRO A 204 -6.23 9.66 -7.76
CA PRO A 204 -7.57 9.06 -7.75
C PRO A 204 -8.61 10.06 -8.25
N GLN A 205 -9.38 9.68 -9.28
CA GLN A 205 -10.33 10.55 -10.01
C GLN A 205 -11.25 11.38 -9.09
N ARG A 206 -11.72 10.79 -8.00
CA ARG A 206 -12.62 11.44 -7.03
C ARG A 206 -12.02 12.66 -6.32
N TRP A 207 -10.71 12.83 -6.36
CA TRP A 207 -10.02 13.95 -5.70
C TRP A 207 -9.61 15.06 -6.66
N ILE A 208 -9.72 14.85 -7.98
CA ILE A 208 -9.26 15.81 -8.99
C ILE A 208 -9.98 17.14 -8.85
N GLU A 209 -11.32 17.13 -8.77
CA GLU A 209 -12.11 18.36 -8.62
C GLU A 209 -11.76 19.10 -7.31
N ALA A 210 -11.57 18.37 -6.22
CA ALA A 210 -11.18 18.95 -4.93
C ALA A 210 -9.75 19.53 -4.93
N LEU A 211 -8.90 19.15 -5.89
CA LEU A 211 -7.53 19.63 -6.07
C LEU A 211 -7.40 20.69 -7.17
N SER A 212 -8.49 21.05 -7.87
CA SER A 212 -8.50 22.03 -8.96
C SER A 212 -7.98 23.42 -8.57
N PHE A 213 -7.97 23.76 -7.27
CA PHE A 213 -7.33 24.98 -6.77
C PHE A 213 -5.83 25.04 -7.09
N LEU A 214 -5.17 23.89 -7.31
CA LEU A 214 -3.76 23.82 -7.70
C LEU A 214 -3.53 24.32 -9.15
N ASP A 215 -4.55 24.25 -10.01
CA ASP A 215 -4.44 24.72 -11.40
C ASP A 215 -4.30 26.25 -11.46
N GLN A 216 -4.91 26.96 -10.51
CA GLN A 216 -4.89 28.43 -10.43
C GLN A 216 -3.48 28.99 -10.21
N GLN A 217 -2.53 28.17 -9.73
CA GLN A 217 -1.13 28.55 -9.48
C GLN A 217 -0.20 28.21 -10.66
N THR A 218 -0.69 27.49 -11.67
CA THR A 218 0.09 27.15 -12.88
C THR A 218 -0.02 28.18 -14.00
N SER A 219 -0.87 29.20 -13.83
CA SER A 219 -0.70 30.40 -14.63
C SER A 219 0.72 30.90 -14.41
N PRO A 220 1.50 31.16 -15.47
CA PRO A 220 2.79 31.81 -15.35
C PRO A 220 2.53 33.23 -14.86
N VAL A 221 2.24 33.37 -13.57
CA VAL A 221 2.37 34.61 -12.87
C VAL A 221 3.84 34.89 -13.00
N HIS A 222 4.16 35.79 -13.92
CA HIS A 222 5.40 36.51 -13.96
C HIS A 222 5.47 37.20 -12.60
N MET A 223 5.95 36.46 -11.59
CA MET A 223 6.18 36.97 -10.25
C MET A 223 7.31 37.96 -10.42
N HIS A 224 6.95 39.19 -10.73
CA HIS A 224 7.75 40.37 -10.50
C HIS A 224 7.94 40.45 -8.99
N PHE A 225 8.85 39.63 -8.49
CA PHE A 225 9.52 39.91 -7.24
C PHE A 225 10.32 41.18 -7.56
N GLU A 226 9.76 42.35 -7.22
CA GLU A 226 10.56 43.56 -7.14
C GLU A 226 11.57 43.34 -6.01
N GLU A 227 12.72 42.75 -6.36
CA GLU A 227 13.93 42.87 -5.57
C GLU A 227 14.29 44.36 -5.51
N PRO A 228 14.45 44.94 -4.30
CA PRO A 228 15.01 46.28 -4.18
C PRO A 228 16.51 46.22 -4.56
N HIS A 229 16.74 46.49 -5.85
CA HIS A 229 17.94 46.99 -6.52
C HIS A 229 19.29 46.28 -6.31
N GLN A 230 19.90 45.86 -7.43
CA GLN A 230 21.22 46.35 -7.84
C GLN A 230 21.48 46.09 -9.33
N LYS A 231 21.85 47.15 -10.05
CA LYS A 231 22.27 47.12 -11.46
C LYS A 231 23.46 46.18 -11.63
N LEU A 232 23.30 45.08 -12.37
CA LEU A 232 24.43 44.36 -12.94
C LEU A 232 24.22 44.11 -14.43
N THR A 233 25.29 44.43 -15.16
CA THR A 233 25.47 44.54 -16.61
C THR A 233 25.27 43.21 -17.34
N THR A 234 24.44 43.22 -18.38
CA THR A 234 24.20 42.10 -19.30
C THR A 234 25.39 41.86 -20.24
N LEU A 235 25.82 40.61 -20.40
CA LEU A 235 26.59 40.12 -21.56
C LEU A 235 25.71 39.14 -22.37
N PRO A 236 25.73 39.19 -23.72
CA PRO A 236 24.92 38.31 -24.55
C PRO A 236 25.71 37.07 -24.99
N GLY A 237 25.04 35.90 -24.98
CA GLY A 237 25.46 34.76 -25.80
C GLY A 237 25.32 33.40 -25.11
N CYS A 238 24.17 32.74 -25.27
CA CYS A 238 24.15 31.28 -25.28
C CYS A 238 22.97 30.74 -26.10
N VAL A 239 23.30 29.91 -27.07
CA VAL A 239 22.41 29.25 -28.03
C VAL A 239 21.79 28.03 -27.35
N SER A 240 20.47 27.90 -27.40
CA SER A 240 19.74 26.71 -26.93
C SER A 240 19.42 25.77 -28.10
N LEU A 241 19.78 24.49 -27.95
CA LEU A 241 19.37 23.37 -28.81
C LEU A 241 17.98 22.84 -28.37
N PRO A 242 17.19 22.25 -29.28
CA PRO A 242 15.85 21.76 -28.98
C PRO A 242 15.89 20.40 -28.28
N ASN A 243 15.17 20.28 -27.17
CA ASN A 243 14.99 19.01 -26.46
C ASN A 243 13.80 18.24 -27.05
N GLN A 244 14.05 16.97 -27.39
CA GLN A 244 13.10 16.03 -27.95
C GLN A 244 12.01 15.68 -26.92
N LYS A 245 10.75 15.61 -27.38
CA LYS A 245 9.63 15.05 -26.62
C LYS A 245 9.64 13.53 -26.80
N GLU A 246 9.87 12.81 -25.71
CA GLU A 246 9.49 11.40 -25.62
C GLU A 246 8.03 11.31 -25.20
N ASP A 247 7.31 10.55 -26.02
CA ASP A 247 5.93 10.15 -25.94
C ASP A 247 5.85 8.97 -24.95
N GLU A 248 5.17 9.11 -23.82
CA GLU A 248 4.78 7.96 -23.00
C GLU A 248 3.39 8.17 -22.39
N THR A 249 2.47 7.34 -22.88
CA THR A 249 1.06 7.26 -22.53
C THR A 249 0.87 6.22 -21.44
N ASP A 250 -0.06 6.43 -20.50
CA ASP A 250 -0.64 5.32 -19.74
C ASP A 250 -2.07 5.65 -19.23
N ASP A 251 -3.04 5.43 -20.11
CA ASP A 251 -4.49 5.52 -19.87
C ASP A 251 -4.98 4.40 -18.94
N TYR A 252 -5.57 4.77 -17.79
CA TYR A 252 -6.19 3.80 -16.90
C TYR A 252 -7.40 4.31 -16.11
N VAL A 253 -8.36 5.00 -16.73
CA VAL A 253 -9.72 5.12 -16.18
C VAL A 253 -10.76 5.25 -17.30
N GLU A 254 -11.28 4.13 -17.78
CA GLU A 254 -12.62 4.05 -18.36
C GLU A 254 -13.13 2.60 -18.21
N ILE A 255 -14.43 2.38 -18.39
CA ILE A 255 -15.15 1.10 -18.29
C ILE A 255 -15.69 0.77 -16.89
N LEU A 256 -16.75 1.49 -16.49
CA LEU A 256 -18.00 0.89 -16.00
C LEU A 256 -19.18 1.83 -16.32
N ASN A 257 -19.41 2.10 -17.60
CA ASN A 257 -20.67 2.63 -18.12
C ASN A 257 -20.85 2.07 -19.53
N ASP A 258 -21.33 0.83 -19.64
CA ASP A 258 -21.98 0.42 -20.88
C ASP A 258 -23.22 -0.41 -20.52
N SER A 259 -24.37 0.19 -20.83
CA SER A 259 -25.67 -0.45 -20.82
C SER A 259 -26.01 -0.71 -22.27
N SER A 260 -25.70 -1.91 -22.76
CA SER A 260 -26.14 -2.37 -24.06
C SER A 260 -26.89 -3.70 -23.93
N PRO A 261 -27.91 -3.95 -24.76
CA PRO A 261 -28.97 -4.91 -24.48
C PRO A 261 -28.58 -6.34 -24.86
N ILE A 262 -29.16 -7.28 -24.12
CA ILE A 262 -29.00 -8.71 -24.30
C ILE A 262 -29.63 -9.12 -25.64
N ALA A 263 -28.81 -9.54 -26.60
CA ALA A 263 -29.25 -10.34 -27.73
C ALA A 263 -29.25 -11.82 -27.31
N THR A 264 -30.44 -12.39 -27.16
CA THR A 264 -30.65 -13.82 -26.95
C THR A 264 -30.43 -14.57 -28.27
N SER A 265 -29.29 -15.24 -28.41
CA SER A 265 -29.12 -16.30 -29.40
C SER A 265 -29.06 -17.64 -28.68
N SER A 266 -30.17 -18.36 -28.79
CA SER A 266 -30.32 -19.77 -28.42
C SER A 266 -29.50 -20.62 -29.38
N THR A 267 -28.57 -21.41 -28.86
CA THR A 267 -27.94 -22.49 -29.62
C THR A 267 -27.88 -23.73 -28.75
N LEU A 268 -28.74 -24.68 -29.11
CA LEU A 268 -28.83 -26.04 -28.58
C LEU A 268 -27.53 -26.79 -28.81
N LEU A 269 -26.97 -27.38 -27.77
CA LEU A 269 -26.03 -28.50 -27.87
C LEU A 269 -26.47 -29.65 -26.94
N PRO A 270 -26.19 -30.90 -27.34
CA PRO A 270 -26.90 -32.06 -26.82
C PRO A 270 -26.31 -32.64 -25.54
N ASN A 271 -27.22 -33.24 -24.77
CA ASN A 271 -26.98 -34.04 -23.57
C ASN A 271 -25.89 -35.10 -23.79
N ARG A 272 -24.88 -35.10 -22.92
CA ARG A 272 -23.96 -36.23 -22.74
C ARG A 272 -24.09 -36.74 -21.31
N GLU A 273 -24.72 -37.91 -21.20
CA GLU A 273 -24.89 -38.66 -19.97
C GLU A 273 -23.53 -39.02 -19.34
N MET A 274 -23.37 -38.75 -18.03
CA MET A 274 -22.27 -39.28 -17.23
C MET A 274 -22.81 -40.34 -16.26
N THR A 275 -22.31 -41.55 -16.40
CA THR A 275 -22.46 -42.66 -15.47
C THR A 275 -21.50 -42.49 -14.28
N PRO A 276 -21.89 -42.82 -13.03
CA PRO A 276 -21.02 -42.73 -11.87
C PRO A 276 -20.31 -44.06 -11.61
N LEU A 277 -18.98 -44.04 -11.48
CA LEU A 277 -18.20 -45.19 -11.04
C LEU A 277 -17.52 -44.87 -9.70
N PHE A 278 -18.03 -45.52 -8.65
CA PHE A 278 -17.51 -45.54 -7.29
C PHE A 278 -16.07 -46.09 -7.23
N LYS A 279 -15.24 -45.54 -6.33
CA LYS A 279 -14.38 -46.33 -5.43
C LYS A 279 -13.92 -45.49 -4.24
N LYS A 280 -14.46 -45.84 -3.06
CA LYS A 280 -14.01 -45.40 -1.74
C LYS A 280 -12.61 -45.97 -1.47
N ARG A 281 -11.67 -45.14 -0.98
CA ARG A 281 -10.39 -45.58 -0.40
C ARG A 281 -10.45 -45.37 1.11
N ALA A 282 -10.15 -46.42 1.86
CA ALA A 282 -10.10 -46.44 3.33
C ALA A 282 -8.89 -45.66 3.88
N PRO A 283 -8.94 -45.14 5.11
CA PRO A 283 -7.82 -44.44 5.74
C PRO A 283 -6.78 -45.41 6.31
N GLN A 284 -5.51 -45.14 6.04
CA GLN A 284 -4.38 -45.77 6.72
C GLN A 284 -4.15 -45.07 8.07
N THR A 285 -4.15 -45.85 9.14
CA THR A 285 -3.69 -45.49 10.48
C THR A 285 -2.17 -45.46 10.50
N TYR A 286 -1.58 -44.31 10.87
CA TYR A 286 -0.18 -44.24 11.29
C TYR A 286 -0.11 -44.05 12.81
N SER A 287 0.52 -45.03 13.42
CA SER A 287 0.83 -45.17 14.83
C SER A 287 2.28 -44.76 15.08
N SER A 288 2.49 -44.25 16.29
CA SER A 288 3.71 -44.33 17.10
C SER A 288 4.49 -43.03 17.32
N PHE A 289 4.52 -42.72 18.61
CA PHE A 289 5.30 -41.74 19.32
C PHE A 289 6.81 -42.00 19.21
N GLU A 290 7.59 -40.92 19.12
CA GLU A 290 8.98 -40.88 19.58
C GLU A 290 9.11 -39.90 20.76
N PRO A 291 10.01 -40.17 21.73
CA PRO A 291 10.13 -39.41 22.96
C PRO A 291 11.03 -38.17 22.81
N LYS A 292 10.64 -37.08 23.49
CA LYS A 292 11.43 -35.85 23.63
C LYS A 292 12.71 -36.07 24.46
N PRO A 293 13.86 -35.48 24.09
CA PRO A 293 15.04 -35.44 24.94
C PRO A 293 14.94 -34.33 25.99
N SER A 294 15.55 -34.61 27.14
CA SER A 294 15.63 -33.85 28.39
C SER A 294 16.24 -32.44 28.23
N GLU A 295 15.56 -31.44 28.78
CA GLU A 295 16.03 -30.05 28.91
C GLU A 295 17.12 -29.93 30.00
N GLN A 296 18.27 -29.34 29.63
CA GLN A 296 19.26 -28.80 30.56
C GLN A 296 18.82 -27.40 31.04
N PRO A 297 19.19 -26.98 32.27
CA PRO A 297 18.77 -25.70 32.84
C PRO A 297 19.44 -24.52 32.13
N ARG A 298 18.63 -23.59 31.61
CA ARG A 298 19.09 -22.30 31.08
C ARG A 298 19.65 -21.41 32.20
N PRO A 299 20.75 -20.67 31.96
CA PRO A 299 21.20 -19.64 32.88
C PRO A 299 20.15 -18.52 32.99
N ALA A 300 20.00 -17.97 34.20
CA ALA A 300 19.01 -16.96 34.53
C ALA A 300 19.21 -15.71 33.64
N SER A 301 18.27 -15.49 32.71
CA SER A 301 18.22 -14.28 31.89
C SER A 301 17.97 -13.07 32.78
N LEU A 302 18.90 -12.10 32.78
CA LEU A 302 18.64 -10.75 33.28
C LEU A 302 17.39 -10.22 32.59
N SER A 303 16.37 -9.86 33.37
CA SER A 303 15.15 -9.32 32.80
C SER A 303 15.46 -8.01 32.09
N ASP A 304 14.80 -7.79 30.95
CA ASP A 304 14.96 -6.58 30.12
C ASP A 304 14.71 -5.29 30.94
N SER A 305 13.95 -5.40 32.04
CA SER A 305 13.74 -4.32 33.02
C SER A 305 14.97 -3.99 33.86
N SER A 306 15.74 -5.00 34.31
CA SER A 306 16.93 -4.79 35.13
C SER A 306 18.07 -4.16 34.31
N PHE A 307 18.17 -4.52 33.04
CA PHE A 307 19.15 -3.96 32.12
C PHE A 307 18.84 -2.49 31.79
N LYS A 308 17.56 -2.17 31.52
CA LYS A 308 17.12 -0.78 31.29
C LYS A 308 17.35 0.11 32.51
N GLN A 309 17.12 -0.41 33.72
CA GLN A 309 17.38 0.34 34.94
C GLN A 309 18.88 0.63 35.14
N MET A 310 19.75 -0.34 34.87
CA MET A 310 21.21 -0.16 34.94
C MET A 310 21.71 0.91 33.95
N LEU A 311 21.20 0.91 32.72
CA LEU A 311 21.54 1.95 31.73
C LEU A 311 21.09 3.34 32.16
N TRP A 312 19.89 3.44 32.74
CA TRP A 312 19.33 4.70 33.22
C TRP A 312 20.11 5.28 34.40
N ASP A 313 20.53 4.44 35.34
CA ASP A 313 21.32 4.88 36.49
C ASP A 313 22.73 5.31 36.08
N THR A 314 23.30 4.65 35.07
CA THR A 314 24.59 5.03 34.47
C THR A 314 24.50 6.38 33.73
N TYR A 315 23.39 6.61 33.02
CA TYR A 315 23.10 7.90 32.36
C TYR A 315 22.95 9.04 33.38
N LYS A 316 22.22 8.83 34.48
CA LYS A 316 22.07 9.84 35.54
C LYS A 316 23.39 10.20 36.20
N LYS A 317 24.25 9.22 36.48
CA LYS A 317 25.58 9.45 37.07
C LYS A 317 26.51 10.29 36.19
N THR A 318 26.35 10.20 34.87
CA THR A 318 27.20 10.92 33.92
C THR A 318 26.70 12.33 33.62
N MET A 319 25.39 12.58 33.73
CA MET A 319 24.77 13.90 33.53
C MET A 319 24.94 14.87 34.71
N THR A 320 25.29 14.40 35.91
CA THR A 320 25.61 15.28 37.06
C THR A 320 27.02 15.86 37.02
N ALA A 321 27.83 15.49 36.02
CA ALA A 321 29.13 16.09 35.76
C ALA A 321 29.00 17.07 34.58
N ASP A 322 29.66 18.22 34.73
CA ASP A 322 29.60 19.42 33.88
C ASP A 322 29.43 19.14 32.37
N SER A 323 28.63 20.00 31.71
CA SER A 323 28.20 19.91 30.29
C SER A 323 29.35 20.24 29.31
N SER A 324 30.49 19.58 29.50
CA SER A 324 31.63 19.62 28.60
C SER A 324 31.49 18.54 27.54
N GLN A 325 31.99 18.83 26.33
CA GLN A 325 32.18 17.88 25.22
C GLN A 325 32.89 16.59 25.65
N GLU A 326 33.70 16.65 26.70
CA GLU A 326 34.37 15.48 27.29
C GLU A 326 33.41 14.50 27.95
N SER A 327 32.32 14.98 28.57
CA SER A 327 31.29 14.12 29.19
C SER A 327 30.54 13.32 28.12
N GLU A 328 30.24 13.93 26.97
CA GLU A 328 29.57 13.28 25.85
C GLU A 328 30.49 12.20 25.24
N ASN A 329 31.77 12.51 25.07
CA ASN A 329 32.75 11.56 24.55
C ASN A 329 33.03 10.40 25.53
N ALA A 330 32.93 10.63 26.84
CA ALA A 330 33.01 9.57 27.85
C ALA A 330 31.77 8.67 27.82
N MET A 331 30.58 9.25 27.61
CA MET A 331 29.33 8.50 27.47
C MET A 331 29.35 7.60 26.25
N ARG A 332 29.77 8.12 25.09
CA ARG A 332 29.90 7.32 23.84
C ARG A 332 30.84 6.13 24.02
N ARG A 333 31.99 6.32 24.69
CA ARG A 333 32.94 5.22 24.98
C ARG A 333 32.33 4.15 25.88
N THR A 334 31.60 4.56 26.92
CA THR A 334 30.95 3.64 27.87
C THR A 334 29.87 2.81 27.17
N VAL A 335 29.04 3.43 26.33
CA VAL A 335 28.00 2.73 25.56
C VAL A 335 28.61 1.69 24.61
N LEU A 336 29.69 2.05 23.91
CA LEU A 336 30.38 1.13 23.01
C LEU A 336 31.01 -0.07 23.73
N GLN A 337 31.56 0.12 24.94
CA GLN A 337 32.07 -0.99 25.75
C GLN A 337 30.96 -1.95 26.20
N ILE A 338 29.78 -1.43 26.56
CA ILE A 338 28.64 -2.27 26.94
C ILE A 338 28.15 -3.08 25.75
N ILE A 339 28.05 -2.47 24.56
CA ILE A 339 27.65 -3.16 23.33
C ILE A 339 28.67 -4.27 22.97
N GLY A 340 29.97 -4.01 23.11
CA GLY A 340 31.01 -5.01 22.86
C GLY A 340 30.86 -6.25 23.75
N ARG A 341 30.66 -6.05 25.07
CA ARG A 341 30.50 -7.17 26.02
C ARG A 341 29.24 -8.02 25.75
N ILE A 342 28.15 -7.39 25.31
CA ILE A 342 26.93 -8.12 24.93
C ILE A 342 27.15 -8.99 23.70
N HIS A 343 28.04 -8.56 22.81
CA HIS A 343 28.31 -9.28 21.57
C HIS A 343 29.29 -10.45 21.74
N ASP A 344 30.10 -10.45 22.79
CA ASP A 344 31.04 -11.53 23.13
C ASP A 344 30.40 -12.64 24.00
N ASP A 345 29.28 -12.35 24.68
CA ASP A 345 28.53 -13.29 25.53
C ASP A 345 27.38 -14.04 24.80
N VAL A 346 27.23 -13.83 23.48
CA VAL A 346 26.28 -14.52 22.58
C VAL A 346 27.03 -15.41 21.60
#